data_AF-A0A9Q9M8N5-F1
#
_entry.id   AF-A0A9Q9M8N5-F1
#
_cell.length_a   1.000
_cell.length_b   1.000
_cell.length_c   1.000
_cell.angle_alpha   90.00
_cell.angle_beta   90.00
_cell.angle_gamma   90.00
#
_symmetry.space_group_name_H-M   'P 1'
#
loop_
_entity.id
_entity.type
_entity.pdbx_description
1 polymer ?
#
loop_
_entity_poly.entity_id
_entity_poly.type
_entity_poly.pdbx_seq_one_letter_code
_entity_poly.pdbx_strand_id
1 'polypeptide(L)'
;MNIEINDYDLLTDDKDGRSRCVLHTKDQIDLAFALYWKPKIFISNAGKSFPYEVYQPRPNDHLDSPHLHMRADRQFCLNEIIAVGDIITVM
;
A
#
# COMPACT_ATOMS: atom_id res chain seq x y z
N MET A 1 -11.64 3.43 -4.60
CA MET A 1 -11.75 2.06 -4.06
C MET A 1 -11.36 2.08 -2.60
N ASN A 2 -12.13 1.45 -1.71
CA ASN A 2 -11.84 1.43 -0.27
C ASN A 2 -11.29 0.07 0.14
N ILE A 3 -10.24 0.06 0.94
CA ILE A 3 -9.49 -1.13 1.33
C ILE A 3 -9.22 -1.05 2.82
N GLU A 4 -9.60 -2.08 3.57
CA GLU A 4 -9.27 -2.22 4.99
C GLU A 4 -7.91 -2.93 5.13
N ILE A 5 -7.05 -2.39 5.99
CA ILE A 5 -5.75 -2.98 6.31
C ILE A 5 -5.92 -3.99 7.44
N ASN A 6 -5.69 -5.27 7.15
CA ASN A 6 -5.73 -6.33 8.16
C ASN A 6 -4.38 -6.51 8.85
N ASP A 7 -3.30 -6.32 8.09
CA ASP A 7 -1.92 -6.37 8.58
C ASP A 7 -1.02 -5.57 7.62
N TYR A 8 0.19 -5.23 8.05
CA TYR A 8 1.16 -4.60 7.17
C TYR A 8 2.61 -4.94 7.53
N ASP A 9 3.43 -5.12 6.49
CA ASP A 9 4.86 -5.30 6.61
C ASP A 9 5.59 -4.06 6.11
N LEU A 10 6.51 -3.54 6.92
CA LEU A 10 7.45 -2.52 6.48
C LEU A 10 8.64 -3.19 5.81
N LEU A 11 8.92 -2.80 4.57
CA LEU A 11 10.07 -3.28 3.83
C LEU A 11 11.22 -2.27 3.95
N THR A 12 12.44 -2.72 3.68
CA THR A 12 13.58 -1.81 3.53
C THR A 12 13.27 -0.76 2.47
N ASP A 13 13.72 0.48 2.69
CA ASP A 13 13.62 1.55 1.70
C ASP A 13 14.19 1.09 0.33
N ASP A 14 13.66 1.63 -0.77
CA ASP A 14 14.20 1.35 -2.09
C ASP A 14 15.52 2.11 -2.34
N LYS A 15 16.12 1.88 -3.52
CA LYS A 15 17.38 2.52 -3.91
C LYS A 15 17.33 4.06 -3.95
N ASP A 16 16.13 4.63 -4.07
CA ASP A 16 15.89 6.07 -4.14
C ASP A 16 15.52 6.62 -2.75
N GLY A 17 15.61 5.80 -1.69
CA GLY A 17 15.27 6.16 -0.32
C GLY A 17 13.77 6.25 -0.04
N ARG A 18 12.92 5.69 -0.92
CA ARG A 18 11.47 5.69 -0.75
C ARG A 18 11.05 4.53 0.14
N SER A 19 10.16 4.81 1.08
CA SER A 19 9.64 3.79 1.99
C SER A 19 8.71 2.85 1.26
N ARG A 20 8.84 1.56 1.57
CA ARG A 20 8.06 0.48 0.97
C ARG A 20 7.30 -0.27 2.05
N CYS A 21 6.06 -0.63 1.77
CA CYS A 21 5.29 -1.51 2.62
C CYS A 21 4.44 -2.48 1.82
N VAL A 22 4.09 -3.59 2.46
CA VAL A 22 3.08 -4.53 1.97
C VAL A 22 1.87 -4.39 2.88
N LEU A 23 0.71 -4.15 2.29
CA LEU A 23 -0.55 -4.09 3.02
C LEU A 23 -1.33 -5.36 2.75
N HIS A 24 -1.64 -6.11 3.80
CA HIS A 24 -2.47 -7.29 3.72
C HIS A 24 -3.95 -6.88 3.82
N THR A 25 -4.73 -7.34 2.86
CA THR A 25 -6.13 -6.94 2.68
C THR A 25 -7.04 -8.14 2.91
N LYS A 26 -8.34 -7.89 3.07
CA LYS A 26 -9.32 -8.97 3.21
C LYS A 26 -9.66 -9.59 1.86
N ASP A 27 -9.88 -8.73 0.88
CA ASP A 27 -10.29 -9.11 -0.46
C ASP A 27 -9.10 -9.00 -1.41
N GLN A 28 -9.06 -9.89 -2.40
CA GLN A 28 -8.09 -9.84 -3.48
C GLN A 28 -8.33 -8.60 -4.33
N ILE A 29 -7.26 -7.85 -4.56
CA ILE A 29 -7.28 -6.67 -5.41
C ILE A 29 -6.55 -7.06 -6.70
N ASP A 30 -7.32 -7.28 -7.75
CA ASP A 30 -6.77 -7.59 -9.06
C ASP A 30 -6.18 -6.31 -9.67
N LEU A 31 -4.86 -6.17 -9.53
CA LEU A 31 -4.08 -5.23 -10.30
C LEU A 31 -3.46 -5.95 -11.48
N ALA A 32 -3.40 -5.29 -12.64
CA ALA A 32 -2.63 -5.85 -13.75
C ALA A 32 -1.16 -5.95 -13.33
N PHE A 33 -0.49 -7.03 -13.72
CA PHE A 33 0.94 -7.21 -13.47
C PHE A 33 1.74 -5.99 -13.96
N ALA A 34 2.69 -5.51 -13.14
CA ALA A 34 3.49 -4.31 -13.40
C ALA A 34 2.67 -3.03 -13.63
N LEU A 35 1.41 -2.98 -13.18
CA LEU A 35 0.66 -1.75 -13.13
C LEU A 35 1.25 -0.87 -12.03
N TYR A 36 1.86 0.23 -12.45
CA TYR A 36 2.30 1.30 -11.58
C TYR A 36 1.25 2.39 -11.63
N TRP A 37 0.41 2.45 -10.60
CA TRP A 37 -0.51 3.55 -10.43
C TRP A 37 0.13 4.54 -9.47
N LYS A 38 -0.01 5.85 -9.72
CA LYS A 38 0.24 6.92 -8.74
C LYS A 38 -1.07 7.49 -8.17
N PRO A 39 -1.84 6.76 -7.36
CA PRO A 39 -3.10 7.26 -6.88
C PRO A 39 -2.83 8.26 -5.74
N LYS A 40 -3.88 8.94 -5.28
CA LYS A 40 -3.85 9.60 -3.97
C LYS A 40 -4.52 8.69 -2.96
N ILE A 41 -3.82 8.42 -1.86
CA ILE A 41 -4.39 7.65 -0.75
C ILE A 41 -4.92 8.61 0.25
N PHE A 42 -6.08 8.28 0.82
CA PHE A 42 -6.54 8.85 2.06
C PHE A 42 -6.53 7.77 3.14
N ILE A 43 -5.81 8.02 4.23
CA ILE A 43 -5.81 7.18 5.43
C ILE A 43 -6.78 7.81 6.41
N SER A 44 -7.90 7.13 6.64
CA SER A 44 -9.07 7.70 7.31
C SER A 44 -8.77 8.11 8.75
N ASN A 45 -8.07 7.28 9.53
CA ASN A 45 -7.76 7.58 10.93
C ASN A 45 -6.72 8.70 11.07
N ALA A 46 -5.74 8.76 10.17
CA ALA A 46 -4.74 9.83 10.17
C ALA A 46 -5.28 11.15 9.60
N GLY A 47 -6.41 11.12 8.88
CA GLY A 47 -6.97 12.29 8.20
C GLY A 47 -6.03 12.88 7.14
N LYS A 48 -5.11 12.08 6.60
CA LYS A 48 -4.04 12.53 5.69
C LYS A 48 -4.19 11.93 4.31
N SER A 49 -3.83 12.73 3.30
CA SER A 49 -3.70 12.26 1.93
C SER A 49 -2.33 12.55 1.34
N PHE A 50 -1.77 11.60 0.60
CA PHE A 50 -0.47 11.75 -0.04
C PHE A 50 -0.39 10.95 -1.34
N PRO A 51 0.49 11.37 -2.27
CA PRO A 51 0.80 10.57 -3.46
C PRO A 51 1.58 9.32 -3.04
N TYR A 52 1.26 8.21 -3.69
CA TYR A 52 1.91 6.94 -3.46
C TYR A 52 1.89 6.14 -4.76
N GLU A 53 2.66 5.08 -4.79
CA GLU A 53 2.72 4.15 -5.90
C GLU A 53 2.22 2.79 -5.43
N VAL A 54 1.14 2.32 -6.03
CA VAL A 54 0.73 0.92 -5.89
C VAL A 54 1.35 0.15 -7.02
N TYR A 55 1.95 -0.98 -6.69
CA TYR A 55 2.46 -1.90 -7.68
C TYR A 55 2.28 -3.33 -7.22
N GLN A 56 2.39 -4.24 -8.17
CA GLN A 56 2.38 -5.67 -7.92
C GLN A 56 3.66 -6.27 -8.54
N PRO A 57 4.68 -6.59 -7.73
CA PRO A 57 5.99 -7.02 -8.24
C PRO A 57 5.95 -8.41 -8.86
N ARG A 58 5.01 -9.26 -8.45
CA ARG A 58 4.71 -10.57 -9.02
C ARG A 58 3.19 -10.81 -8.95
N PRO A 59 2.60 -11.60 -9.85
CA PRO A 59 1.21 -12.04 -9.71
C PRO A 59 1.01 -12.67 -8.32
N ASN A 60 -0.11 -12.36 -7.67
CA ASN A 60 -0.51 -13.06 -6.45
C ASN A 60 -0.83 -14.48 -6.87
N ASP A 61 0.00 -15.43 -6.46
CA ASP A 61 -0.32 -16.83 -6.70
C ASP A 61 -1.41 -17.27 -5.72
N HIS A 62 -2.07 -18.39 -5.99
CA HIS A 62 -3.22 -18.89 -5.20
C HIS A 62 -2.88 -19.21 -3.72
N LEU A 63 -1.60 -19.12 -3.34
CA LEU A 63 -1.11 -19.31 -1.97
C LEU A 63 -0.76 -17.99 -1.27
N ASP A 64 -0.66 -16.88 -2.00
CA ASP A 64 -0.38 -15.57 -1.40
C ASP A 64 -1.68 -14.99 -0.85
N SER A 65 -1.68 -14.61 0.44
CA SER A 65 -2.76 -13.83 1.01
C SER A 65 -2.98 -12.55 0.19
N PRO A 66 -4.22 -12.06 0.04
CA PRO A 66 -4.49 -10.79 -0.61
C PRO A 66 -3.64 -9.65 -0.04
N HIS A 67 -2.85 -9.01 -0.90
CA HIS A 67 -1.97 -7.93 -0.47
C HIS A 67 -1.69 -6.92 -1.59
N LEU A 68 -1.22 -5.74 -1.19
CA LEU A 68 -0.78 -4.66 -2.06
C LEU A 68 0.62 -4.21 -1.69
N HIS A 69 1.48 -3.99 -2.69
CA HIS A 69 2.75 -3.31 -2.45
C HIS A 69 2.57 -1.82 -2.67
N MET A 70 3.07 -1.06 -1.71
CA MET A 70 3.02 0.39 -1.73
C MET A 70 4.40 0.98 -1.56
N ARG A 71 4.63 2.10 -2.25
CA ARG A 71 5.82 2.92 -2.13
C ARG A 71 5.46 4.40 -2.05
N ALA A 72 6.12 5.13 -1.16
CA ALA A 72 6.00 6.59 -1.11
C ALA A 72 7.32 7.23 -0.70
N ASP A 73 7.48 8.52 -0.99
CA ASP A 73 8.65 9.27 -0.53
C ASP A 73 8.72 9.26 1.00
N ARG A 74 9.95 9.15 1.53
CA ARG A 74 10.21 9.04 2.98
C ARG A 74 9.56 10.15 3.82
N GLN A 75 9.42 11.35 3.24
CA GLN A 75 8.77 12.49 3.88
C GLN A 75 7.30 12.23 4.29
N PHE A 76 6.67 11.21 3.70
CA PHE A 76 5.30 10.81 4.04
C PHE A 76 5.25 9.78 5.19
N CYS A 77 6.38 9.38 5.77
CA CYS A 77 6.49 8.55 6.98
C CYS A 77 5.48 7.39 7.05
N LEU A 78 5.44 6.53 6.02
CA LEU A 78 4.42 5.45 5.92
C LEU A 78 4.34 4.59 7.18
N ASN A 79 5.48 4.33 7.81
CA ASN A 79 5.64 3.56 9.05
C ASN A 79 4.99 4.21 10.28
N GLU A 80 4.71 5.51 10.23
CA GLU A 80 4.11 6.27 11.34
C GLU A 80 2.63 6.59 11.08
N ILE A 81 2.20 6.58 9.81
CA ILE A 81 0.84 6.99 9.43
C ILE A 81 -0.11 5.78 9.30
N ILE A 82 0.40 4.63 8.85
CA ILE A 82 -0.42 3.44 8.59
C ILE A 82 -0.55 2.59 9.85
N ALA A 83 -1.78 2.15 10.14
CA ALA A 83 -2.08 1.18 11.19
C ALA A 83 -3.06 0.10 10.71
N VAL A 84 -3.08 -1.04 11.42
CA VAL A 84 -4.10 -2.08 11.24
C VAL A 84 -5.48 -1.52 11.59
N GLY A 85 -6.48 -1.84 10.77
CA GLY A 85 -7.84 -1.32 10.85
C GLY A 85 -8.04 0.02 10.14
N ASP A 86 -6.99 0.62 9.57
CA ASP A 86 -7.14 1.79 8.72
C ASP A 86 -7.87 1.45 7.42
N ILE A 87 -8.70 2.40 6.97
CA ILE A 87 -9.31 2.35 5.64
C ILE A 87 -8.53 3.27 4.72
N ILE A 88 -7.99 2.64 3.68
CA ILE A 88 -7.31 3.25 2.55
C ILE A 88 -8.34 3.52 1.45
N THR A 89 -8.44 4.78 1.05
CA THR A 89 -9.21 5.16 -0.14
C THR A 89 -8.27 5.46 -1.30
N VAL A 90 -8.33 4.63 -2.34
CA VAL A 90 -7.65 4.83 -3.63
C VAL A 90 -8.52 5.72 -4.51
N MET A 91 -8.04 6.93 -4.82
CA MET A 91 -8.67 7.89 -5.76
C MET A 91 -7.89 8.02 -7.06
#